data_AF-A0A225UX17-F1
#
_entry.id   AF-A0A225UX17-F1
#
_cell.length_a   1.000
_cell.length_b   1.000
_cell.length_c   1.000
_cell.angle_alpha   90.00
_cell.angle_beta   90.00
_cell.angle_gamma   90.00
#
_symmetry.space_group_name_H-M   'P 1'
#
loop_
_entity.id
_entity.type
_entity.pdbx_description
1 polymer ?
#
loop_
_entity_poly.entity_id
_entity_poly.type
_entity_poly.pdbx_seq_one_letter_code
_entity_poly.pdbx_strand_id
1 'polypeptide(L)'
;MVKLFCAIVRFAGCSFPVDIDENETVGDLKKVIRDAKPNDLKDVDPDKLQLFLAKNKGKGSWVTEKDVEEGVNDTSNLKSLNVMREPLSMAGLSEKDVAFEVKVEHVKARTTPVNVLVVVPPSVGSKRPATEEAEGEIKRLKLVEPKTLTEFTPLSVNEDEFQLDKLSTIQASASPIVPTPTLHKFWEGFGEFPPHYLVRMEEVVFWKVIKPLMFGKHRIVLIGSPGVGKSCFLMLLAFYLACEMKKKVLVIRRVKAKNAVVFFDGQGSYARLLNLSSADIRAIRDQAQGALVLVDGFNQAAVEDNDKGYEPFHFLATSCQYDAKQSDESHIVVLPAWRQDDLLKYATLTDWVVETGLREVKRVNTPFQELVSEQYFYSGGSLREFCERIDCGVTTSLTAAKKNIIIGLSIGDFRWIRGMC
;
A
#
# COMPACT_ATOMS: atom_id res chain seq x y z
N MET A 1 -41.70 -5.16 11.27
CA MET A 1 -41.17 -4.21 10.26
C MET A 1 -39.73 -3.89 10.61
N VAL A 2 -38.84 -4.05 9.65
CA VAL A 2 -37.41 -3.80 9.76
C VAL A 2 -37.06 -2.54 8.98
N LYS A 3 -36.18 -1.71 9.54
CA LYS A 3 -35.66 -0.51 8.90
C LYS A 3 -34.28 -0.79 8.33
N LEU A 4 -34.17 -0.82 7.01
CA LEU A 4 -32.94 -1.09 6.27
C LEU A 4 -32.34 0.21 5.73
N PHE A 5 -31.02 0.34 5.79
CA PHE A 5 -30.29 1.41 5.12
C PHE A 5 -29.72 0.92 3.79
N CYS A 6 -30.14 1.55 2.71
CA CYS A 6 -29.79 1.19 1.34
C CYS A 6 -28.89 2.28 0.73
N ALA A 7 -27.96 1.88 -0.15
CA ALA A 7 -27.17 2.83 -0.93
C ALA A 7 -27.05 2.39 -2.40
N ILE A 8 -27.10 3.35 -3.33
CA ILE A 8 -26.96 3.09 -4.77
C ILE A 8 -25.48 3.17 -5.15
N VAL A 9 -24.96 2.11 -5.77
CA VAL A 9 -23.57 2.00 -6.19
C VAL A 9 -23.30 2.97 -7.36
N ARG A 10 -22.19 3.71 -7.31
CA ARG A 10 -21.76 4.76 -8.27
C ARG A 10 -22.54 6.09 -8.27
N PHE A 11 -23.55 6.24 -7.42
CA PHE A 11 -24.09 7.56 -7.09
C PHE A 11 -23.46 8.00 -5.76
N ALA A 12 -22.58 9.00 -5.82
CA ALA A 12 -22.06 9.63 -4.61
C ALA A 12 -23.23 10.35 -3.90
N GLY A 13 -23.70 9.76 -2.81
CA GLY A 13 -24.86 10.25 -2.06
C GLY A 13 -25.20 9.34 -0.91
N CYS A 14 -25.63 9.94 0.20
CA CYS A 14 -25.88 9.27 1.48
C CYS A 14 -26.83 8.06 1.33
N SER A 15 -26.66 7.06 2.20
CA SER A 15 -27.62 5.96 2.34
C SER A 15 -29.00 6.49 2.72
N PHE A 16 -30.05 5.79 2.29
CA PHE A 16 -31.44 6.14 2.57
C PHE A 16 -32.16 4.98 3.27
N PRO A 17 -33.09 5.30 4.19
CA PRO A 17 -33.85 4.28 4.91
C PRO A 17 -34.98 3.71 4.04
N VAL A 18 -35.27 2.42 4.26
CA VAL A 18 -36.38 1.66 3.68
C VAL A 18 -37.02 0.83 4.79
N ASP A 19 -38.33 0.96 4.97
CA ASP A 19 -39.10 0.16 5.94
C ASP A 19 -39.82 -0.99 5.20
N ILE A 20 -39.63 -2.23 5.65
CA ILE A 20 -40.22 -3.44 5.04
C ILE A 20 -40.44 -4.55 6.09
N ASP A 21 -41.39 -5.46 5.89
CA ASP A 21 -41.55 -6.63 6.77
C ASP A 21 -40.49 -7.70 6.46
N GLU A 22 -39.90 -8.33 7.48
CA GLU A 22 -38.83 -9.33 7.31
C GLU A 22 -39.31 -10.65 6.67
N ASN A 23 -40.62 -10.88 6.64
CA ASN A 23 -41.23 -12.03 5.96
C ASN A 23 -41.50 -11.77 4.47
N GLU A 24 -41.36 -10.51 4.01
CA GLU A 24 -41.47 -10.16 2.60
C GLU A 24 -40.27 -10.68 1.81
N THR A 25 -40.41 -10.68 0.48
CA THR A 25 -39.39 -11.25 -0.40
C THR A 25 -38.38 -10.22 -0.87
N VAL A 26 -37.23 -10.69 -1.37
CA VAL A 26 -36.27 -9.84 -2.11
C VAL A 26 -36.93 -9.10 -3.28
N GLY A 27 -37.92 -9.70 -3.93
CA GLY A 27 -38.69 -9.04 -4.99
C GLY A 27 -39.48 -7.84 -4.48
N ASP A 28 -40.08 -7.93 -3.30
CA ASP A 28 -40.81 -6.83 -2.68
C ASP A 28 -39.86 -5.74 -2.18
N LEU A 29 -38.69 -6.11 -1.65
CA LEU A 29 -37.62 -5.15 -1.34
C LEU A 29 -37.18 -4.33 -2.55
N LYS A 30 -37.04 -4.94 -3.73
CA LYS A 30 -36.70 -4.22 -4.98
C LYS A 30 -37.77 -3.18 -5.35
N LYS A 31 -39.05 -3.48 -5.14
CA LYS A 31 -40.15 -2.53 -5.38
C LYS A 31 -40.07 -1.35 -4.40
N VAL A 32 -39.93 -1.63 -3.11
CA VAL A 32 -39.87 -0.56 -2.09
C VAL A 32 -38.66 0.35 -2.29
N ILE A 33 -37.51 -0.20 -2.70
CA ILE A 33 -36.30 0.60 -3.03
C ILE A 33 -36.57 1.54 -4.22
N ARG A 34 -37.23 1.07 -5.27
CA ARG A 34 -37.62 1.89 -6.42
C ARG A 34 -38.56 3.02 -6.00
N ASP A 35 -39.56 2.71 -5.18
CA ASP A 35 -40.55 3.68 -4.72
C ASP A 35 -39.95 4.72 -3.77
N ALA A 36 -38.90 4.36 -3.01
CA ALA A 36 -38.16 5.27 -2.14
C ALA A 36 -37.24 6.24 -2.91
N LYS A 37 -36.81 5.87 -4.13
CA LYS A 37 -35.91 6.66 -4.99
C LYS A 37 -36.45 6.80 -6.42
N PRO A 38 -37.65 7.40 -6.60
CA PRO A 38 -38.33 7.40 -7.89
C PRO A 38 -37.59 8.24 -8.93
N ASN A 39 -36.88 9.31 -8.53
CA ASN A 39 -36.12 10.14 -9.48
C ASN A 39 -34.85 9.45 -9.99
N ASP A 40 -34.14 8.75 -9.09
CA ASP A 40 -32.88 8.07 -9.40
C ASP A 40 -33.11 6.73 -10.12
N LEU A 41 -34.30 6.13 -9.94
CA LEU A 41 -34.67 4.81 -10.48
C LEU A 41 -35.87 4.84 -11.44
N LYS A 42 -36.25 6.02 -11.96
CA LYS A 42 -37.46 6.22 -12.79
C LYS A 42 -37.56 5.30 -14.01
N ASP A 43 -36.43 5.03 -14.67
CA ASP A 43 -36.35 4.30 -15.94
C ASP A 43 -35.93 2.82 -15.74
N VAL A 44 -35.96 2.33 -14.50
CA VAL A 44 -35.48 1.00 -14.15
C VAL A 44 -36.59 0.18 -13.50
N ASP A 45 -36.90 -0.94 -14.15
CA ASP A 45 -37.84 -1.92 -13.59
C ASP A 45 -37.26 -2.50 -12.28
N PRO A 46 -38.08 -2.70 -11.23
CA PRO A 46 -37.61 -3.29 -9.97
C PRO A 46 -36.80 -4.57 -10.19
N ASP A 47 -37.23 -5.41 -11.12
CA ASP A 47 -36.62 -6.71 -11.40
C ASP A 47 -35.19 -6.60 -11.95
N LYS A 48 -34.85 -5.47 -12.57
CA LYS A 48 -33.52 -5.18 -13.11
C LYS A 48 -32.55 -4.69 -12.03
N LEU A 49 -33.03 -4.27 -10.85
CA LEU A 49 -32.15 -3.90 -9.75
C LEU A 49 -31.37 -5.12 -9.27
N GLN A 50 -30.06 -4.98 -9.14
CA GLN A 50 -29.20 -5.98 -8.51
C GLN A 50 -28.95 -5.55 -7.06
N LEU A 51 -29.31 -6.40 -6.12
CA LEU A 51 -29.15 -6.14 -4.69
C LEU A 51 -28.01 -6.99 -4.13
N PHE A 52 -27.24 -6.40 -3.22
CA PHE A 52 -26.17 -7.08 -2.50
C PHE A 52 -26.30 -6.82 -1.01
N LEU A 53 -26.12 -7.87 -0.21
CA LEU A 53 -25.98 -7.74 1.23
C LEU A 53 -24.65 -7.03 1.51
N ALA A 54 -24.72 -5.88 2.16
CA ALA A 54 -23.57 -5.02 2.43
C ALA A 54 -22.74 -5.50 3.64
N LYS A 55 -22.61 -6.83 3.79
CA LYS A 55 -21.84 -7.50 4.84
C LYS A 55 -20.69 -8.26 4.19
N ASN A 56 -19.47 -7.93 4.58
CA ASN A 56 -18.27 -8.51 3.99
C ASN A 56 -18.10 -9.98 4.44
N LYS A 57 -18.08 -10.93 3.49
CA LYS A 57 -18.02 -12.37 3.78
C LYS A 57 -16.81 -12.80 4.62
N GLY A 58 -15.70 -12.08 4.54
CA GLY A 58 -14.46 -12.40 5.26
C GLY A 58 -14.30 -11.76 6.65
N LYS A 59 -14.82 -10.55 6.86
CA LYS A 59 -14.68 -9.81 8.14
C LYS A 59 -15.94 -9.84 9.01
N GLY A 60 -17.09 -10.20 8.43
CA GLY A 60 -18.40 -10.12 9.10
C GLY A 60 -18.88 -8.70 9.38
N SER A 61 -18.10 -7.67 9.01
CA SER A 61 -18.42 -6.26 9.20
C SER A 61 -19.32 -5.73 8.09
N TRP A 62 -20.24 -4.83 8.46
CA TRP A 62 -21.06 -4.07 7.52
C TRP A 62 -20.23 -3.01 6.78
N VAL A 63 -20.63 -2.68 5.56
CA VAL A 63 -20.18 -1.48 4.85
C VAL A 63 -20.74 -0.27 5.59
N THR A 64 -19.93 0.77 5.77
CA THR A 64 -20.35 1.99 6.48
C THR A 64 -20.73 3.11 5.52
N GLU A 65 -21.44 4.13 6.01
CA GLU A 65 -21.73 5.34 5.24
C GLU A 65 -20.46 6.00 4.68
N LYS A 66 -19.37 6.00 5.45
CA LYS A 66 -18.06 6.48 4.99
C LYS A 66 -17.54 5.70 3.78
N ASP A 67 -17.67 4.38 3.78
CA ASP A 67 -17.24 3.53 2.67
C ASP A 67 -18.07 3.80 1.40
N VAL A 68 -19.36 4.12 1.56
CA VAL A 68 -20.25 4.50 0.45
C VAL A 68 -19.83 5.84 -0.16
N GLU A 69 -19.45 6.83 0.66
CA GLU A 69 -18.97 8.13 0.20
C GLU A 69 -17.60 8.05 -0.51
N GLU A 70 -16.70 7.19 -0.03
CA GLU A 70 -15.40 6.94 -0.67
C GLU A 70 -15.52 6.14 -1.99
N GLY A 71 -16.72 5.62 -2.28
CA GLY A 71 -17.08 4.92 -3.50
C GLY A 71 -16.84 3.42 -3.41
N VAL A 72 -17.92 2.67 -3.16
CA VAL A 72 -17.89 1.20 -3.23
C VAL A 72 -17.85 0.76 -4.69
N ASN A 73 -16.67 0.38 -5.18
CA ASN A 73 -16.48 -0.04 -6.58
C ASN A 73 -16.46 -1.55 -6.78
N ASP A 74 -16.43 -2.33 -5.70
CA ASP A 74 -16.28 -3.79 -5.74
C ASP A 74 -17.39 -4.48 -4.94
N THR A 75 -18.27 -5.19 -5.64
CA THR A 75 -19.34 -6.03 -5.06
C THR A 75 -19.01 -7.52 -5.13
N SER A 76 -17.83 -7.92 -5.62
CA SER A 76 -17.45 -9.31 -5.86
C SER A 76 -17.43 -10.17 -4.59
N ASN A 77 -17.13 -9.54 -3.45
CA ASN A 77 -17.05 -10.21 -2.14
C ASN A 77 -18.35 -10.18 -1.33
N LEU A 78 -19.44 -9.67 -1.92
CA LEU A 78 -20.74 -9.54 -1.25
C LEU A 78 -21.68 -10.70 -1.60
N LYS A 79 -22.63 -11.00 -0.71
CA LYS A 79 -23.70 -11.96 -1.02
C LYS A 79 -24.71 -11.24 -1.92
N SER A 80 -24.87 -11.70 -3.16
CA SER A 80 -25.90 -11.19 -4.06
C SER A 80 -27.27 -11.70 -3.64
N LEU A 81 -28.26 -10.81 -3.63
CA LEU A 81 -29.66 -11.07 -3.29
C LEU A 81 -30.46 -11.15 -4.60
N ASN A 82 -30.23 -12.24 -5.36
CA ASN A 82 -30.85 -12.43 -6.68
C ASN A 82 -32.05 -13.39 -6.67
N VAL A 83 -32.28 -14.10 -5.57
CA VAL A 83 -33.39 -15.05 -5.46
C VAL A 83 -34.66 -14.29 -5.09
N MET A 84 -35.50 -13.99 -6.08
CA MET A 84 -36.67 -13.12 -5.91
C MET A 84 -37.66 -13.57 -4.83
N ARG A 85 -37.78 -14.89 -4.60
CA ARG A 85 -38.69 -15.47 -3.60
C ARG A 85 -38.03 -15.74 -2.24
N GLU A 86 -36.76 -15.37 -2.05
CA GLU A 86 -36.07 -15.54 -0.77
C GLU A 86 -36.66 -14.53 0.24
N PRO A 87 -37.16 -14.98 1.40
CA PRO A 87 -37.59 -14.08 2.47
C PRO A 87 -36.40 -13.30 3.03
N LEU A 88 -36.61 -12.04 3.43
CA LEU A 88 -35.54 -11.19 3.97
C LEU A 88 -34.91 -11.78 5.25
N SER A 89 -35.70 -12.45 6.08
CA SER A 89 -35.24 -13.18 7.26
C SER A 89 -34.22 -14.30 6.95
N MET A 90 -34.31 -14.90 5.76
CA MET A 90 -33.35 -15.92 5.28
C MET A 90 -32.17 -15.30 4.51
N ALA A 91 -32.38 -14.10 3.98
CA ALA A 91 -31.37 -13.36 3.23
C ALA A 91 -30.27 -12.76 4.12
N GLY A 92 -30.46 -12.73 5.44
CA GLY A 92 -29.58 -12.06 6.41
C GLY A 92 -29.97 -10.59 6.65
N LEU A 93 -31.25 -10.26 6.47
CA LEU A 93 -31.85 -8.95 6.64
C LEU A 93 -33.00 -8.97 7.67
N SER A 94 -32.98 -9.92 8.62
CA SER A 94 -33.94 -9.94 9.74
C SER A 94 -33.69 -8.78 10.70
N GLU A 95 -34.68 -8.47 11.55
CA GLU A 95 -34.55 -7.44 12.59
C GLU A 95 -33.32 -7.69 13.49
N LYS A 96 -33.05 -8.96 13.77
CA LYS A 96 -31.91 -9.39 14.59
C LYS A 96 -30.57 -9.22 13.86
N ASP A 97 -30.53 -9.45 12.55
CA ASP A 97 -29.29 -9.38 11.77
C ASP A 97 -28.81 -7.94 11.59
N VAL A 98 -29.75 -7.00 11.44
CA VAL A 98 -29.46 -5.59 11.17
C VAL A 98 -29.44 -4.71 12.41
N ALA A 99 -29.71 -5.29 13.58
CA ALA A 99 -29.70 -4.57 14.86
C ALA A 99 -28.33 -3.91 15.10
N PHE A 100 -28.33 -2.59 15.28
CA PHE A 100 -27.13 -1.80 15.56
C PHE A 100 -27.47 -0.65 16.53
N GLU A 101 -26.77 -0.59 17.66
CA GLU A 101 -26.93 0.49 18.63
C GLU A 101 -26.22 1.77 18.16
N VAL A 102 -27.01 2.75 17.73
CA VAL A 102 -26.48 4.02 17.24
C VAL A 102 -26.02 4.90 18.41
N LYS A 103 -24.72 5.21 18.47
CA LYS A 103 -24.13 6.21 19.38
C LYS A 103 -23.79 7.49 18.62
N VAL A 104 -23.77 8.62 19.31
CA VAL A 104 -23.43 9.94 18.74
C VAL A 104 -22.06 9.93 18.03
N GLU A 105 -21.11 9.16 18.56
CA GLU A 105 -19.78 8.98 17.97
C GLU A 105 -19.82 8.29 16.61
N HIS A 106 -20.68 7.29 16.42
CA HIS A 106 -20.83 6.57 15.16
C HIS A 106 -21.40 7.48 14.06
N VAL A 107 -22.34 8.35 14.42
CA VAL A 107 -22.92 9.35 13.51
C VAL A 107 -21.87 10.39 13.11
N LYS A 108 -21.08 10.90 14.05
CA LYS A 108 -19.99 11.85 13.76
C LYS A 108 -18.90 11.24 12.88
N ALA A 109 -18.56 9.98 13.12
CA ALA A 109 -17.53 9.27 12.37
C ALA A 109 -18.05 8.63 11.06
N ARG A 110 -19.36 8.73 10.76
CA ARG A 110 -20.02 8.08 9.60
C ARG A 110 -19.76 6.57 9.52
N THR A 111 -19.73 5.93 10.68
CA THR A 111 -19.48 4.47 10.82
C THR A 111 -20.78 3.68 11.00
N THR A 112 -21.93 4.30 10.75
CA THR A 112 -23.23 3.63 10.74
C THR A 112 -23.30 2.63 9.59
N PRO A 113 -23.87 1.44 9.83
CA PRO A 113 -23.90 0.37 8.83
C PRO A 113 -24.93 0.64 7.75
N VAL A 114 -24.54 0.35 6.51
CA VAL A 114 -25.42 0.19 5.35
C VAL A 114 -25.72 -1.29 5.22
N ASN A 115 -26.99 -1.65 5.01
CA ASN A 115 -27.45 -3.04 4.98
C ASN A 115 -27.51 -3.60 3.55
N VAL A 116 -27.91 -2.77 2.58
CA VAL A 116 -28.14 -3.20 1.18
C VAL A 116 -27.46 -2.24 0.19
N LEU A 117 -26.71 -2.82 -0.76
CA LEU A 117 -26.16 -2.08 -1.90
C LEU A 117 -27.00 -2.37 -3.15
N VAL A 118 -27.39 -1.31 -3.84
CA VAL A 118 -28.27 -1.32 -5.02
C VAL A 118 -27.45 -0.97 -6.25
N VAL A 119 -27.34 -1.88 -7.20
CA VAL A 119 -26.69 -1.65 -8.49
C VAL A 119 -27.75 -1.51 -9.57
N VAL A 120 -27.66 -0.40 -10.32
CA VAL A 120 -28.59 -0.04 -11.39
C VAL A 120 -27.96 -0.41 -12.73
N PRO A 121 -28.54 -1.31 -13.54
CA PRO A 121 -28.06 -1.58 -14.89
C PRO A 121 -28.36 -0.40 -15.83
N PRO A 122 -27.50 -0.10 -16.81
CA PRO A 122 -27.69 1.04 -17.71
C PRO A 122 -28.95 0.88 -18.57
N SER A 123 -29.84 1.87 -18.52
CA SER A 123 -31.10 1.90 -19.27
C SER A 123 -30.88 2.11 -20.78
N VAL A 124 -31.41 1.18 -21.58
CA VAL A 124 -31.41 1.15 -23.05
C VAL A 124 -32.46 2.13 -23.58
N GLY A 125 -32.05 3.06 -24.44
CA GLY A 125 -32.95 3.99 -25.11
C GLY A 125 -32.45 4.43 -26.49
N SER A 126 -32.69 3.60 -27.52
CA SER A 126 -33.26 3.97 -28.84
C SER A 126 -32.98 2.87 -29.88
N LYS A 127 -33.96 2.66 -30.77
CA LYS A 127 -34.25 1.44 -31.56
C LYS A 127 -33.44 1.28 -32.87
N ARG A 128 -33.26 0.00 -33.29
CA ARG A 128 -33.08 -0.60 -34.66
C ARG A 128 -31.66 -1.15 -34.98
N PRO A 129 -31.54 -2.14 -35.89
CA PRO A 129 -32.18 -3.46 -35.94
C PRO A 129 -31.14 -4.61 -35.89
N ALA A 130 -31.64 -5.81 -35.64
CA ALA A 130 -30.87 -7.04 -35.43
C ALA A 130 -30.06 -7.46 -36.65
N THR A 131 -28.72 -7.33 -36.59
CA THR A 131 -27.73 -8.23 -37.23
C THR A 131 -26.28 -8.02 -36.76
N GLU A 132 -26.01 -7.15 -35.77
CA GLU A 132 -24.63 -6.90 -35.27
C GLU A 132 -24.45 -7.23 -33.77
N GLU A 133 -25.35 -8.05 -33.18
CA GLU A 133 -25.36 -8.30 -31.72
C GLU A 133 -24.29 -9.26 -31.21
N ALA A 134 -23.51 -9.93 -32.08
CA ALA A 134 -22.37 -10.74 -31.63
C ALA A 134 -21.07 -9.92 -31.44
N GLU A 135 -20.93 -8.77 -32.11
CA GLU A 135 -19.69 -7.96 -32.06
C GLU A 135 -19.83 -6.71 -31.16
N GLY A 136 -21.06 -6.31 -30.84
CA GLY A 136 -21.35 -5.15 -29.99
C GLY A 136 -21.27 -5.40 -28.48
N GLU A 137 -21.58 -6.61 -28.00
CA GLU A 137 -21.59 -6.92 -26.56
C GLU A 137 -20.18 -6.97 -25.94
N ILE A 138 -19.15 -7.29 -26.73
CA ILE A 138 -17.74 -7.30 -26.31
C ILE A 138 -17.17 -5.87 -26.15
N LYS A 139 -17.80 -4.85 -26.76
CA LYS A 139 -17.28 -3.47 -26.77
C LYS A 139 -17.84 -2.54 -25.69
N ARG A 140 -18.84 -2.94 -24.89
CA ARG A 140 -19.42 -2.09 -23.83
C ARG A 140 -19.37 -2.63 -22.41
N LEU A 141 -18.96 -3.89 -22.24
CA LEU A 141 -18.18 -4.29 -21.06
C LEU A 141 -16.77 -3.70 -21.21
N LYS A 142 -16.58 -2.42 -20.86
CA LYS A 142 -15.22 -2.02 -20.49
C LYS A 142 -14.91 -2.67 -19.14
N LEU A 143 -14.51 -3.95 -19.19
CA LEU A 143 -13.26 -4.32 -18.52
C LEU A 143 -12.34 -3.14 -18.84
N VAL A 144 -12.05 -2.31 -17.85
CA VAL A 144 -10.95 -1.36 -18.00
C VAL A 144 -9.78 -2.26 -18.36
N GLU A 145 -9.36 -2.21 -19.63
CA GLU A 145 -8.26 -3.06 -20.08
C GLU A 145 -7.11 -2.80 -19.12
N PRO A 146 -6.53 -3.87 -18.55
CA PRO A 146 -5.47 -3.70 -17.57
C PRO A 146 -4.39 -2.80 -18.15
N LYS A 147 -3.90 -1.86 -17.35
CA LYS A 147 -2.76 -1.03 -17.75
C LYS A 147 -1.61 -1.97 -18.11
N THR A 148 -0.98 -1.70 -19.25
CA THR A 148 0.10 -2.51 -19.81
C THR A 148 1.31 -1.65 -20.15
N LEU A 149 2.47 -2.28 -20.33
CA LEU A 149 3.74 -1.63 -20.67
C LEU A 149 3.77 -1.29 -22.17
N THR A 150 3.32 -0.09 -22.54
CA THR A 150 3.27 0.36 -23.94
C THR A 150 4.35 1.36 -24.31
N GLU A 151 4.78 2.20 -23.37
CA GLU A 151 5.71 3.30 -23.61
C GLU A 151 7.07 3.01 -22.96
N PHE A 152 8.07 2.73 -23.80
CA PHE A 152 9.44 2.52 -23.37
C PHE A 152 10.28 3.76 -23.64
N THR A 153 10.93 4.25 -22.59
CA THR A 153 11.82 5.41 -22.63
C THR A 153 13.27 4.93 -22.51
N PRO A 154 14.21 5.46 -23.33
CA PRO A 154 15.63 5.20 -23.15
C PRO A 154 16.09 5.59 -21.74
N LEU A 155 16.81 4.69 -21.08
CA LEU A 155 17.34 4.92 -19.75
C LEU A 155 18.59 5.78 -19.84
N SER A 156 18.57 6.94 -19.18
CA SER A 156 19.73 7.81 -19.02
C SER A 156 19.99 7.99 -17.53
N VAL A 157 21.03 7.32 -17.04
CA VAL A 157 21.47 7.38 -15.64
C VAL A 157 22.99 7.42 -15.58
N ASN A 158 23.51 8.04 -14.52
CA ASN A 158 24.94 8.03 -14.26
C ASN A 158 25.34 6.69 -13.64
N GLU A 159 26.27 5.97 -14.28
CA GLU A 159 26.74 4.65 -13.85
C GLU A 159 27.42 4.67 -12.48
N ASP A 160 27.93 5.83 -12.04
CA ASP A 160 28.55 5.97 -10.72
C ASP A 160 27.53 5.90 -9.56
N GLU A 161 26.23 6.09 -9.82
CA GLU A 161 25.19 6.18 -8.79
C GLU A 161 24.77 4.81 -8.21
N PHE A 162 25.09 3.70 -8.88
CA PHE A 162 24.63 2.36 -8.51
C PHE A 162 25.73 1.29 -8.51
N GLN A 163 26.98 1.68 -8.29
CA GLN A 163 28.15 0.79 -8.30
C GLN A 163 28.24 -0.07 -7.04
N LEU A 164 27.39 -1.09 -6.94
CA LEU A 164 27.35 -2.01 -5.79
C LEU A 164 28.71 -2.70 -5.56
N ASP A 165 29.44 -2.99 -6.63
CA ASP A 165 30.77 -3.61 -6.54
C ASP A 165 31.87 -2.70 -5.98
N LYS A 166 31.63 -1.38 -5.94
CA LYS A 166 32.57 -0.41 -5.36
C LYS A 166 32.20 0.06 -3.95
N LEU A 167 31.13 -0.48 -3.34
CA LEU A 167 30.70 -0.07 -2.00
C LEU A 167 31.81 -0.15 -0.96
N SER A 168 32.66 -1.20 -1.00
CA SER A 168 33.79 -1.34 -0.06
C SER A 168 34.78 -0.17 -0.18
N THR A 169 35.08 0.25 -1.40
CA THR A 169 36.00 1.36 -1.68
C THR A 169 35.38 2.70 -1.32
N ILE A 170 34.10 2.91 -1.64
CA ILE A 170 33.37 4.13 -1.31
C ILE A 170 33.27 4.31 0.21
N GLN A 171 32.92 3.24 0.93
CA GLN A 171 32.78 3.27 2.39
C GLN A 171 34.10 3.63 3.10
N ALA A 172 35.23 3.16 2.56
CA ALA A 172 36.56 3.44 3.11
C ALA A 172 37.09 4.85 2.76
N SER A 173 36.39 5.59 1.89
CA SER A 173 36.81 6.93 1.47
C SER A 173 36.54 8.00 2.53
N ALA A 174 37.13 9.19 2.35
CA ALA A 174 36.90 10.34 3.24
C ALA A 174 35.45 10.85 3.20
N SER A 175 34.71 10.56 2.13
CA SER A 175 33.30 10.93 1.97
C SER A 175 32.53 9.73 1.43
N PRO A 176 31.97 8.87 2.31
CA PRO A 176 31.24 7.67 1.91
C PRO A 176 29.82 8.00 1.42
N ILE A 177 29.63 9.14 0.74
CA ILE A 177 28.38 9.56 0.13
C ILE A 177 28.51 9.49 -1.39
N VAL A 178 27.53 8.85 -2.01
CA VAL A 178 27.32 8.86 -3.45
C VAL A 178 26.23 9.89 -3.76
N PRO A 179 26.52 10.95 -4.54
CA PRO A 179 25.50 11.82 -5.09
C PRO A 179 24.63 11.02 -6.06
N THR A 180 23.31 11.09 -5.93
CA THR A 180 22.36 10.29 -6.72
C THR A 180 21.31 11.14 -7.45
N PRO A 181 21.72 12.18 -8.21
CA PRO A 181 20.78 13.10 -8.86
C PRO A 181 19.94 12.43 -9.95
N THR A 182 20.50 11.49 -10.72
CA THR A 182 19.74 10.83 -11.79
C THR A 182 18.77 9.80 -11.23
N LEU A 183 19.17 9.03 -10.21
CA LEU A 183 18.27 8.11 -9.51
C LEU A 183 17.17 8.86 -8.74
N HIS A 184 17.51 9.96 -8.05
CA HIS A 184 16.53 10.80 -7.37
C HIS A 184 15.44 11.27 -8.33
N LYS A 185 15.84 11.85 -9.47
CA LYS A 185 14.92 12.29 -10.53
C LYS A 185 14.14 11.12 -11.15
N PHE A 186 14.77 9.97 -11.34
CA PHE A 186 14.12 8.79 -11.91
C PHE A 186 12.98 8.28 -11.01
N TRP A 187 13.18 8.25 -9.70
CA TRP A 187 12.22 7.72 -8.73
C TRP A 187 11.18 8.73 -8.23
N GLU A 188 11.24 9.98 -8.68
CA GLU A 188 10.27 11.03 -8.37
C GLU A 188 8.84 10.58 -8.71
N GLY A 189 7.94 10.58 -7.72
CA GLY A 189 6.56 10.09 -7.87
C GLY A 189 6.39 8.57 -7.81
N PHE A 190 7.49 7.79 -7.78
CA PHE A 190 7.52 6.32 -7.77
C PHE A 190 8.10 5.72 -6.48
N GLY A 191 7.99 6.45 -5.38
CA GLY A 191 8.50 6.04 -4.06
C GLY A 191 9.73 6.80 -3.60
N GLU A 192 10.19 7.75 -4.42
CA GLU A 192 11.36 8.60 -4.20
C GLU A 192 12.66 7.80 -4.04
N PHE A 193 13.77 8.51 -4.16
CA PHE A 193 15.10 8.01 -3.83
C PHE A 193 15.91 9.21 -3.31
N PRO A 194 16.75 9.07 -2.27
CA PRO A 194 17.46 10.23 -1.73
C PRO A 194 18.40 10.85 -2.79
N PRO A 195 18.65 12.18 -2.75
CA PRO A 195 19.63 12.82 -3.63
C PRO A 195 21.09 12.51 -3.25
N HIS A 196 21.30 11.99 -2.03
CA HIS A 196 22.60 11.57 -1.51
C HIS A 196 22.45 10.23 -0.80
N TYR A 197 23.27 9.26 -1.18
CA TYR A 197 23.26 7.92 -0.62
C TYR A 197 24.51 7.67 0.22
N LEU A 198 24.38 7.58 1.55
CA LEU A 198 25.49 7.23 2.43
C LEU A 198 25.71 5.70 2.44
N VAL A 199 26.90 5.28 2.03
CA VAL A 199 27.31 3.87 2.06
C VAL A 199 27.75 3.47 3.46
N ARG A 200 27.00 2.53 4.06
CA ARG A 200 27.30 1.97 5.39
C ARG A 200 28.15 0.71 5.30
N MET A 201 28.88 0.40 6.36
CA MET A 201 29.62 -0.87 6.43
C MET A 201 28.68 -2.08 6.38
N GLU A 202 27.50 -1.94 6.99
CA GLU A 202 26.42 -2.91 6.93
C GLU A 202 26.05 -3.24 5.49
N GLU A 203 25.98 -2.24 4.60
CA GLU A 203 25.63 -2.44 3.19
C GLU A 203 26.76 -3.09 2.40
N VAL A 204 28.02 -2.81 2.75
CA VAL A 204 29.18 -3.52 2.21
C VAL A 204 29.10 -5.01 2.54
N VAL A 205 28.78 -5.35 3.79
CA VAL A 205 28.60 -6.74 4.22
C VAL A 205 27.36 -7.36 3.56
N PHE A 206 26.28 -6.60 3.53
CA PHE A 206 25.00 -7.02 2.93
C PHE A 206 25.16 -7.37 1.46
N TRP A 207 25.89 -6.54 0.69
CA TRP A 207 26.20 -6.84 -0.70
C TRP A 207 27.03 -8.12 -0.87
N LYS A 208 28.04 -8.33 -0.02
CA LYS A 208 28.84 -9.56 -0.04
C LYS A 208 28.00 -10.82 0.20
N VAL A 209 26.97 -10.73 1.04
CA VAL A 209 26.03 -11.84 1.29
C VAL A 209 25.06 -12.01 0.14
N ILE A 210 24.48 -10.92 -0.39
CA ILE A 210 23.45 -11.00 -1.42
C ILE A 210 24.02 -11.41 -2.77
N LYS A 211 25.14 -10.82 -3.20
CA LYS A 211 25.75 -11.03 -4.52
C LYS A 211 25.83 -12.51 -4.94
N PRO A 212 26.35 -13.45 -4.13
CA PRO A 212 26.38 -14.87 -4.51
C PRO A 212 25.00 -15.51 -4.56
N LEU A 213 24.05 -15.07 -3.73
CA LEU A 213 22.69 -15.62 -3.67
C LEU A 213 21.84 -15.22 -4.88
N MET A 214 22.15 -14.09 -5.53
CA MET A 214 21.39 -13.59 -6.70
C MET A 214 21.38 -14.54 -7.90
N PHE A 215 22.36 -15.44 -7.97
CA PHE A 215 22.51 -16.43 -9.04
C PHE A 215 21.95 -17.80 -8.65
N GLY A 216 21.44 -17.93 -7.42
CA GLY A 216 20.78 -19.14 -6.94
C GLY A 216 19.34 -19.26 -7.43
N LYS A 217 18.71 -20.40 -7.12
CA LYS A 217 17.28 -20.63 -7.37
C LYS A 217 16.37 -20.07 -6.27
N HIS A 218 16.97 -19.67 -5.15
CA HIS A 218 16.26 -19.26 -3.94
C HIS A 218 15.85 -17.78 -4.01
N ARG A 219 14.73 -17.48 -3.36
CA ARG A 219 14.24 -16.10 -3.20
C ARG A 219 15.01 -15.42 -2.08
N ILE A 220 15.13 -14.09 -2.11
CA ILE A 220 15.82 -13.31 -1.08
C ILE A 220 14.82 -12.35 -0.43
N VAL A 221 14.73 -12.38 0.90
CA VAL A 221 13.83 -11.52 1.68
C VAL A 221 14.65 -10.60 2.57
N LEU A 222 14.60 -9.31 2.28
CA LEU A 222 15.26 -8.22 3.00
C LEU A 222 14.33 -7.73 4.11
N ILE A 223 14.69 -8.00 5.36
CA ILE A 223 13.92 -7.56 6.54
C ILE A 223 14.69 -6.54 7.37
N GLY A 224 13.96 -5.79 8.20
CA GLY A 224 14.51 -4.77 9.09
C GLY A 224 13.50 -3.66 9.36
N SER A 225 13.72 -2.84 10.38
CA SER A 225 12.78 -1.80 10.79
C SER A 225 12.46 -0.79 9.66
N PRO A 226 11.31 -0.09 9.70
CA PRO A 226 11.06 1.03 8.79
C PRO A 226 12.22 2.04 8.79
N GLY A 227 12.54 2.63 7.64
CA GLY A 227 13.57 3.68 7.54
C GLY A 227 15.04 3.22 7.54
N VAL A 228 15.34 1.92 7.61
CA VAL A 228 16.74 1.42 7.66
C VAL A 228 17.44 1.30 6.28
N GLY A 229 16.78 1.68 5.18
CA GLY A 229 17.40 1.72 3.84
C GLY A 229 17.14 0.52 2.92
N LYS A 230 16.31 -0.46 3.32
CA LYS A 230 16.02 -1.67 2.51
C LYS A 230 15.55 -1.36 1.09
N SER A 231 14.56 -0.47 0.98
CA SER A 231 14.00 -0.05 -0.32
C SER A 231 15.05 0.66 -1.17
N CYS A 232 15.90 1.51 -0.56
CA CYS A 232 16.97 2.20 -1.29
C CYS A 232 17.97 1.20 -1.85
N PHE A 233 18.45 0.25 -1.04
CA PHE A 233 19.33 -0.81 -1.51
C PHE A 233 18.69 -1.64 -2.63
N LEU A 234 17.40 -1.98 -2.51
CA LEU A 234 16.68 -2.72 -3.54
C LEU A 234 16.56 -1.92 -4.86
N MET A 235 16.44 -0.58 -4.80
CA MET A 235 16.44 0.26 -5.99
C MET A 235 17.82 0.32 -6.64
N LEU A 236 18.90 0.45 -5.86
CA LEU A 236 20.27 0.33 -6.39
C LEU A 236 20.48 -1.03 -7.07
N LEU A 237 19.98 -2.09 -6.45
CA LEU A 237 20.02 -3.45 -7.00
C LEU A 237 19.28 -3.56 -8.34
N ALA A 238 18.11 -2.93 -8.47
CA ALA A 238 17.37 -2.91 -9.72
C ALA A 238 18.19 -2.30 -10.86
N PHE A 239 18.88 -1.18 -10.58
CA PHE A 239 19.76 -0.51 -11.53
C PHE A 239 21.01 -1.33 -11.85
N TYR A 240 21.66 -1.92 -10.86
CA TYR A 240 22.79 -2.84 -11.08
C TYR A 240 22.39 -4.01 -12.00
N LEU A 241 21.26 -4.66 -11.72
CA LEU A 241 20.74 -5.77 -12.51
C LEU A 241 20.40 -5.35 -13.96
N ALA A 242 19.77 -4.18 -14.13
CA ALA A 242 19.36 -3.69 -15.44
C ALA A 242 20.52 -3.13 -16.27
N CYS A 243 21.37 -2.32 -15.66
CA CYS A 243 22.42 -1.56 -16.34
C CYS A 243 23.73 -2.32 -16.47
N GLU A 244 24.21 -2.96 -15.40
CA GLU A 244 25.48 -3.69 -15.43
C GLU A 244 25.28 -5.12 -15.95
N MET A 245 24.26 -5.82 -15.46
CA MET A 245 24.01 -7.22 -15.83
C MET A 245 23.10 -7.40 -17.06
N LYS A 246 22.54 -6.30 -17.60
CA LYS A 246 21.63 -6.30 -18.77
C LYS A 246 20.46 -7.27 -18.63
N LYS A 247 19.91 -7.42 -17.41
CA LYS A 247 18.76 -8.26 -17.13
C LYS A 247 17.46 -7.48 -17.28
N LYS A 248 16.38 -8.18 -17.64
CA LYS A 248 15.02 -7.68 -17.46
C LYS A 248 14.72 -7.61 -15.97
N VAL A 249 14.20 -6.48 -15.50
CA VAL A 249 13.92 -6.27 -14.08
C VAL A 249 12.53 -5.65 -13.93
N LEU A 250 11.67 -6.28 -13.14
CA LEU A 250 10.35 -5.76 -12.80
C LEU A 250 10.33 -5.39 -11.31
N VAL A 251 10.20 -4.10 -11.02
CA VAL A 251 10.09 -3.57 -9.67
C VAL A 251 8.63 -3.26 -9.39
N ILE A 252 8.05 -3.90 -8.37
CA ILE A 252 6.67 -3.68 -7.91
C ILE A 252 6.74 -3.03 -6.52
N ARG A 253 6.21 -1.81 -6.36
CA ARG A 253 6.33 -1.03 -5.12
C ARG A 253 4.99 -0.54 -4.62
N ARG A 254 4.86 -0.44 -3.29
CA ARG A 254 3.78 0.33 -2.64
C ARG A 254 4.26 1.77 -2.37
N VAL A 255 3.59 2.75 -2.95
CA VAL A 255 3.88 4.19 -2.82
C VAL A 255 2.62 4.91 -2.33
N LYS A 256 2.64 5.48 -1.11
CA LYS A 256 1.51 6.24 -0.54
C LYS A 256 0.14 5.54 -0.72
N ALA A 257 0.07 4.25 -0.35
CA ALA A 257 -1.09 3.37 -0.51
C ALA A 257 -1.49 3.00 -1.96
N LYS A 258 -0.73 3.41 -2.96
CA LYS A 258 -0.93 3.06 -4.37
C LYS A 258 0.16 2.10 -4.85
N ASN A 259 -0.14 1.29 -5.86
CA ASN A 259 0.85 0.40 -6.44
C ASN A 259 1.53 1.07 -7.63
N ALA A 260 2.84 0.92 -7.69
CA ALA A 260 3.72 1.42 -8.74
C ALA A 260 4.50 0.25 -9.34
N VAL A 261 4.74 0.31 -10.64
CA VAL A 261 5.66 -0.59 -11.34
C VAL A 261 6.69 0.21 -12.10
N VAL A 262 7.93 -0.29 -12.07
CA VAL A 262 8.99 0.08 -13.00
C VAL A 262 9.52 -1.20 -13.64
N PHE A 263 9.53 -1.25 -14.97
CA PHE A 263 10.06 -2.36 -15.74
C PHE A 263 11.27 -1.89 -16.56
N PHE A 264 12.39 -2.55 -16.40
CA PHE A 264 13.59 -2.40 -17.22
C PHE A 264 13.66 -3.55 -18.22
N ASP A 265 13.85 -3.25 -19.51
CA ASP A 265 13.82 -4.25 -20.58
C ASP A 265 15.13 -5.04 -20.77
N GLY A 266 16.19 -4.65 -20.06
CA GLY A 266 17.54 -5.20 -20.18
C GLY A 266 18.30 -4.75 -21.44
N GLN A 267 17.68 -3.93 -22.28
CA GLN A 267 18.25 -3.37 -23.52
C GLN A 267 18.55 -1.86 -23.40
N GLY A 268 18.36 -1.29 -22.20
CA GLY A 268 18.63 0.11 -21.93
C GLY A 268 17.39 1.00 -22.03
N SER A 269 16.19 0.43 -21.99
CA SER A 269 14.93 1.19 -21.87
C SER A 269 14.13 0.75 -20.65
N TYR A 270 13.17 1.58 -20.27
CA TYR A 270 12.28 1.29 -19.16
C TYR A 270 10.86 1.79 -19.44
N ALA A 271 9.89 1.18 -18.77
CA ALA A 271 8.51 1.60 -18.70
C ALA A 271 8.09 1.71 -17.23
N ARG A 272 7.24 2.68 -16.87
CA ARG A 272 6.81 2.89 -15.49
C ARG A 272 5.36 3.32 -15.40
N LEU A 273 4.62 2.75 -14.45
CA LEU A 273 3.19 2.98 -14.28
C LEU A 273 2.82 3.15 -12.80
N LEU A 274 1.83 4.01 -12.53
CA LEU A 274 1.30 4.29 -11.19
C LEU A 274 -0.19 3.95 -11.10
N ASN A 275 -0.66 3.87 -9.86
CA ASN A 275 -2.06 3.65 -9.51
C ASN A 275 -2.58 2.35 -10.13
N LEU A 276 -1.85 1.26 -9.89
CA LEU A 276 -2.12 -0.05 -10.48
C LEU A 276 -3.03 -0.90 -9.58
N SER A 277 -4.04 -1.50 -10.19
CA SER A 277 -4.85 -2.57 -9.61
C SER A 277 -4.09 -3.90 -9.62
N SER A 278 -4.62 -4.91 -8.93
CA SER A 278 -4.04 -6.26 -8.98
C SER A 278 -4.17 -6.90 -10.37
N ALA A 279 -5.20 -6.54 -11.16
CA ALA A 279 -5.34 -6.99 -12.53
C ALA A 279 -4.27 -6.37 -13.46
N ASP A 280 -3.98 -5.09 -13.28
CA ASP A 280 -2.89 -4.41 -14.01
C ASP A 280 -1.55 -5.08 -13.73
N ILE A 281 -1.25 -5.37 -12.46
CA ILE A 281 0.02 -5.99 -12.07
C ILE A 281 0.16 -7.38 -12.70
N ARG A 282 -0.90 -8.18 -12.75
CA ARG A 282 -0.87 -9.48 -13.45
C ARG A 282 -0.60 -9.33 -14.95
N ALA A 283 -1.33 -8.44 -15.63
CA ALA A 283 -1.12 -8.22 -17.06
C ALA A 283 0.30 -7.74 -17.38
N ILE A 284 0.84 -6.83 -16.58
CA ILE A 284 2.22 -6.36 -16.68
C ILE A 284 3.22 -7.51 -16.48
N ARG A 285 2.97 -8.41 -15.52
CA ARG A 285 3.83 -9.58 -15.28
C ARG A 285 3.85 -10.55 -16.45
N ASP A 286 2.70 -10.76 -17.08
CA ASP A 286 2.60 -11.58 -18.28
C ASP A 286 3.41 -10.98 -19.44
N GLN A 287 3.46 -9.64 -19.55
CA GLN A 287 4.32 -8.96 -20.52
C GLN A 287 5.81 -9.00 -20.13
N ALA A 288 6.12 -8.94 -18.83
CA ALA A 288 7.47 -8.93 -18.29
C ALA A 288 8.05 -10.34 -18.06
N GLN A 289 7.59 -11.35 -18.80
CA GLN A 289 8.10 -12.73 -18.65
C GLN A 289 9.63 -12.81 -18.77
N GLY A 290 10.23 -13.60 -17.88
CA GLY A 290 11.68 -13.76 -17.76
C GLY A 290 12.38 -12.63 -17.00
N ALA A 291 11.65 -11.65 -16.45
CA ALA A 291 12.23 -10.62 -15.60
C ALA A 291 12.54 -11.10 -14.18
N LEU A 292 13.62 -10.56 -13.62
CA LEU A 292 13.84 -10.60 -12.17
C LEU A 292 12.83 -9.69 -11.49
N VAL A 293 12.07 -10.22 -10.54
CA VAL A 293 10.97 -9.50 -9.88
C VAL A 293 11.37 -9.06 -8.48
N LEU A 294 11.34 -7.75 -8.24
CA LEU A 294 11.71 -7.09 -7.00
C LEU A 294 10.44 -6.46 -6.40
N VAL A 295 10.08 -6.85 -5.18
CA VAL A 295 8.85 -6.39 -4.50
C VAL A 295 9.22 -5.54 -3.28
N ASP A 296 8.60 -4.36 -3.14
CA ASP A 296 8.93 -3.38 -2.08
C ASP A 296 7.67 -2.81 -1.43
N GLY A 297 7.68 -2.69 -0.10
CA GLY A 297 6.65 -1.97 0.65
C GLY A 297 5.35 -2.76 0.91
N PHE A 298 5.41 -4.09 0.84
CA PHE A 298 4.31 -5.00 1.17
C PHE A 298 4.68 -5.85 2.39
N ASN A 299 3.69 -6.16 3.24
CA ASN A 299 3.87 -7.15 4.30
C ASN A 299 3.69 -8.56 3.73
N GLN A 300 4.14 -9.58 4.47
CA GLN A 300 4.07 -10.97 4.02
C GLN A 300 2.65 -11.39 3.64
N ALA A 301 1.65 -11.08 4.46
CA ALA A 301 0.25 -11.43 4.17
C ALA A 301 -0.25 -10.85 2.84
N ALA A 302 0.13 -9.62 2.48
CA ALA A 302 -0.24 -9.03 1.21
C ALA A 302 0.49 -9.69 0.03
N VAL A 303 1.73 -10.15 0.23
CA VAL A 303 2.54 -10.82 -0.81
C VAL A 303 2.03 -12.23 -1.08
N GLU A 304 1.69 -12.98 -0.04
CA GLU A 304 1.15 -14.35 -0.12
C GLU A 304 -0.31 -14.39 -0.65
N ASP A 305 -0.97 -13.24 -0.77
CA ASP A 305 -2.28 -13.13 -1.40
C ASP A 305 -2.13 -13.29 -2.93
N ASN A 306 -2.40 -14.49 -3.42
CA ASN A 306 -2.34 -14.86 -4.84
C ASN A 306 -3.19 -13.92 -5.72
N ASP A 307 -4.27 -13.35 -5.19
CA ASP A 307 -5.13 -12.44 -5.93
C ASP A 307 -4.50 -11.06 -6.15
N LYS A 308 -3.32 -10.79 -5.56
CA LYS A 308 -2.58 -9.54 -5.72
C LYS A 308 -1.48 -9.58 -6.78
N GLY A 309 -0.99 -10.76 -7.16
CA GLY A 309 0.02 -10.92 -8.20
C GLY A 309 1.44 -10.47 -7.81
N TYR A 310 1.78 -10.45 -6.52
CA TYR A 310 3.12 -10.09 -6.06
C TYR A 310 4.09 -11.28 -6.11
N GLU A 311 3.59 -12.51 -6.02
CA GLU A 311 4.35 -13.72 -6.29
C GLU A 311 4.26 -14.20 -7.75
N PRO A 312 5.26 -14.96 -8.25
CA PRO A 312 6.56 -15.23 -7.61
C PRO A 312 7.48 -14.00 -7.59
N PHE A 313 8.40 -13.90 -6.63
CA PHE A 313 9.41 -12.84 -6.59
C PHE A 313 10.81 -13.40 -6.42
N HIS A 314 11.82 -12.62 -6.81
CA HIS A 314 13.24 -12.92 -6.58
C HIS A 314 13.75 -12.18 -5.35
N PHE A 315 13.30 -10.93 -5.16
CA PHE A 315 13.62 -10.13 -3.99
C PHE A 315 12.35 -9.53 -3.36
N LEU A 316 12.27 -9.54 -2.04
CA LEU A 316 11.23 -8.87 -1.27
C LEU A 316 11.87 -7.97 -0.20
N ALA A 317 11.59 -6.66 -0.21
CA ALA A 317 11.90 -5.76 0.89
C ALA A 317 10.65 -5.49 1.72
N THR A 318 10.65 -5.94 2.98
CA THR A 318 9.52 -5.76 3.90
C THR A 318 9.97 -5.25 5.26
N SER A 319 9.22 -4.31 5.84
CA SER A 319 9.49 -3.77 7.18
C SER A 319 8.86 -4.59 8.32
N CYS A 320 8.17 -5.67 7.98
CA CYS A 320 7.54 -6.58 8.93
C CYS A 320 8.41 -7.80 9.15
N GLN A 321 8.03 -8.62 10.13
CA GLN A 321 8.55 -9.98 10.26
C GLN A 321 8.16 -10.79 9.01
N TYR A 322 9.00 -11.76 8.68
CA TYR A 322 8.77 -12.72 7.62
C TYR A 322 8.88 -14.12 8.21
N ASP A 323 7.73 -14.75 8.39
CA ASP A 323 7.60 -16.09 8.97
C ASP A 323 7.78 -17.12 7.85
N ALA A 324 9.04 -17.51 7.60
CA ALA A 324 9.34 -18.56 6.64
C ALA A 324 8.77 -19.91 7.12
N LYS A 325 7.90 -20.50 6.29
CA LYS A 325 7.38 -21.86 6.49
C LYS A 325 8.52 -22.87 6.29
N GLN A 326 8.38 -24.09 6.82
CA GLN A 326 9.41 -25.14 6.67
C GLN A 326 9.73 -25.49 5.20
N SER A 327 8.79 -25.27 4.28
CA SER A 327 8.95 -25.46 2.84
C SER A 327 9.40 -24.20 2.10
N ASP A 328 9.61 -23.08 2.79
CA ASP A 328 10.03 -21.83 2.17
C ASP A 328 11.56 -21.80 2.02
N GLU A 329 12.03 -21.92 0.78
CA GLU A 329 13.45 -21.89 0.46
C GLU A 329 14.02 -20.46 0.36
N SER A 330 13.33 -19.46 0.92
CA SER A 330 13.79 -18.06 0.90
C SER A 330 14.97 -17.82 1.84
N HIS A 331 16.01 -17.13 1.34
CA HIS A 331 17.08 -16.59 2.15
C HIS A 331 16.66 -15.27 2.79
N ILE A 332 16.46 -15.27 4.10
CA ILE A 332 16.17 -14.07 4.88
C ILE A 332 17.49 -13.35 5.20
N VAL A 333 17.59 -12.07 4.86
CA VAL A 333 18.73 -11.21 5.17
C VAL A 333 18.25 -9.98 5.91
N VAL A 334 18.89 -9.66 7.03
CA VAL A 334 18.51 -8.54 7.90
C VAL A 334 19.39 -7.33 7.62
N LEU A 335 18.78 -6.19 7.31
CA LEU A 335 19.47 -4.90 7.28
C LEU A 335 19.23 -4.18 8.63
N PRO A 336 20.25 -3.97 9.46
CA PRO A 336 20.09 -3.43 10.80
C PRO A 336 19.83 -1.91 10.78
N ALA A 337 19.38 -1.40 11.94
CA ALA A 337 19.17 0.03 12.18
C ALA A 337 20.46 0.84 11.98
N TRP A 338 20.30 2.13 11.71
CA TRP A 338 21.43 3.03 11.55
C TRP A 338 22.18 3.21 12.86
N ARG A 339 23.52 3.24 12.79
CA ARG A 339 24.35 3.61 13.94
C ARG A 339 24.31 5.13 14.11
N GLN A 340 24.46 5.57 15.35
CA GLN A 340 24.56 6.99 15.65
C GLN A 340 25.71 7.66 14.89
N ASP A 341 26.86 7.00 14.80
CA ASP A 341 28.03 7.51 14.07
C ASP A 341 27.76 7.69 12.57
N ASP A 342 26.97 6.79 11.96
CA ASP A 342 26.60 6.90 10.54
C ASP A 342 25.64 8.06 10.32
N LEU A 343 24.69 8.26 11.23
CA LEU A 343 23.77 9.40 11.18
C LEU A 343 24.46 10.73 11.48
N LEU A 344 25.47 10.73 12.34
CA LEU A 344 26.33 11.89 12.57
C LEU A 344 27.11 12.25 11.30
N LYS A 345 27.70 11.25 10.62
CA LYS A 345 28.38 11.46 9.34
C LYS A 345 27.41 11.97 8.27
N TYR A 346 26.26 11.32 8.12
CA TYR A 346 25.20 11.74 7.19
C TYR A 346 24.81 13.19 7.42
N ALA A 347 24.49 13.54 8.66
CA ALA A 347 24.11 14.88 9.05
C ALA A 347 25.22 15.90 8.72
N THR A 348 26.49 15.55 8.98
CA THR A 348 27.63 16.46 8.77
C THR A 348 27.90 16.72 7.28
N LEU A 349 27.62 15.73 6.44
CA LEU A 349 27.91 15.76 5.01
C LEU A 349 26.71 16.22 4.16
N THR A 350 25.60 16.62 4.78
CA THR A 350 24.37 17.04 4.11
C THR A 350 23.80 18.31 4.75
N ASP A 351 22.80 18.91 4.12
CA ASP A 351 22.06 20.06 4.66
C ASP A 351 21.01 19.65 5.71
N TRP A 352 21.17 18.48 6.34
CA TRP A 352 20.20 17.86 7.26
C TRP A 352 19.63 18.83 8.31
N VAL A 353 20.46 19.67 8.93
CA VAL A 353 20.00 20.62 9.96
C VAL A 353 19.04 21.68 9.40
N VAL A 354 19.28 22.09 8.15
CA VAL A 354 18.42 23.06 7.45
C VAL A 354 17.15 22.37 7.00
N GLU A 355 17.26 21.19 6.37
CA GLU A 355 16.13 20.42 5.85
C GLU A 355 15.13 20.02 6.94
N THR A 356 15.63 19.68 8.14
CA THR A 356 14.79 19.31 9.29
C THR A 356 14.18 20.49 10.04
N GLY A 357 14.64 21.73 9.78
CA GLY A 357 14.22 22.92 10.53
C GLY A 357 14.78 23.00 11.96
N LEU A 358 15.71 22.13 12.34
CA LEU A 358 16.27 22.06 13.70
C LEU A 358 16.94 23.37 14.16
N ARG A 359 17.52 24.13 13.22
CA ARG A 359 18.14 25.44 13.48
C ARG A 359 17.13 26.53 13.87
N GLU A 360 15.88 26.41 13.43
CA GLU A 360 14.82 27.40 13.72
C GLU A 360 14.18 27.14 15.08
N VAL A 361 14.08 25.86 15.47
CA VAL A 361 13.37 25.41 16.67
C VAL A 361 14.27 25.40 17.90
N LYS A 362 15.56 25.08 17.76
CA LYS A 362 16.50 24.95 18.87
C LYS A 362 17.39 26.18 19.00
N ARG A 363 17.98 26.38 20.19
CA ARG A 363 18.87 27.51 20.44
C ARG A 363 19.95 27.54 19.37
N VAL A 364 20.19 28.72 18.79
CA VAL A 364 21.14 28.97 17.69
C VAL A 364 22.54 28.38 17.95
N ASN A 365 22.92 28.18 19.21
CA ASN A 365 24.23 27.68 19.63
C ASN A 365 24.25 26.20 20.08
N THR A 366 23.21 25.42 19.81
CA THR A 366 23.18 24.00 20.21
C THR A 366 24.26 23.23 19.42
N PRO A 367 25.19 22.51 20.08
CA PRO A 367 26.21 21.73 19.40
C PRO A 367 25.61 20.72 18.42
N PHE A 368 26.22 20.61 17.24
CA PHE A 368 25.76 19.70 16.18
C PHE A 368 25.60 18.25 16.66
N GLN A 369 26.55 17.78 17.48
CA GLN A 369 26.54 16.42 18.04
C GLN A 369 25.38 16.20 19.02
N GLU A 370 24.96 17.24 19.76
CA GLU A 370 23.81 17.18 20.66
C GLU A 370 22.51 17.06 19.86
N LEU A 371 22.37 17.84 18.78
CA LEU A 371 21.23 17.76 17.86
C LEU A 371 21.07 16.36 17.28
N VAL A 372 22.17 15.78 16.79
CA VAL A 372 22.18 14.42 16.23
C VAL A 372 21.85 13.38 17.30
N SER A 373 22.45 13.48 18.49
CA SER A 373 22.22 12.52 19.58
C SER A 373 20.76 12.50 20.03
N GLU A 374 20.14 13.68 20.13
CA GLU A 374 18.74 13.80 20.48
C GLU A 374 17.84 13.24 19.37
N GLN A 375 18.09 13.58 18.11
CA GLN A 375 17.29 13.05 17.01
C GLN A 375 17.48 11.53 16.86
N TYR A 376 18.68 11.01 17.10
CA TYR A 376 18.98 9.59 17.11
C TYR A 376 18.17 8.85 18.18
N PHE A 377 18.12 9.40 19.39
CA PHE A 377 17.34 8.84 20.49
C PHE A 377 15.86 8.67 20.12
N TYR A 378 15.29 9.67 19.43
CA TYR A 378 13.88 9.61 19.03
C TYR A 378 13.61 8.75 17.80
N SER A 379 14.54 8.68 16.84
CA SER A 379 14.37 7.92 15.60
C SER A 379 14.70 6.44 15.75
N GLY A 380 15.41 6.04 16.82
CA GLY A 380 15.81 4.65 17.04
C GLY A 380 16.66 4.08 15.90
N GLY A 381 17.40 4.93 15.18
CA GLY A 381 18.18 4.53 14.01
C GLY A 381 17.36 4.36 12.71
N SER A 382 16.13 4.91 12.65
CA SER A 382 15.38 5.09 11.40
C SER A 382 15.84 6.38 10.72
N LEU A 383 16.48 6.30 9.54
CA LEU A 383 16.88 7.50 8.78
C LEU A 383 15.67 8.35 8.39
N ARG A 384 14.52 7.70 8.13
CA ARG A 384 13.28 8.39 7.76
C ARG A 384 12.80 9.31 8.90
N GLU A 385 12.75 8.80 10.12
CA GLU A 385 12.36 9.59 11.31
C GLU A 385 13.45 10.57 11.72
N PHE A 386 14.72 10.21 11.47
CA PHE A 386 15.85 11.10 11.70
C PHE A 386 15.83 12.35 10.80
N CYS A 387 15.30 12.24 9.57
CA CYS A 387 15.15 13.35 8.64
C CYS A 387 13.74 13.98 8.66
N GLU A 388 12.87 13.62 9.62
CA GLU A 388 11.54 14.20 9.71
C GLU A 388 11.62 15.66 10.14
N ARG A 389 10.88 16.54 9.45
CA ARG A 389 10.87 17.98 9.71
C ARG A 389 10.20 18.27 11.04
N ILE A 390 10.79 19.15 11.84
CA ILE A 390 10.25 19.56 13.13
C ILE A 390 9.56 20.91 12.97
N ASP A 391 8.23 20.91 13.00
CA ASP A 391 7.45 22.15 12.97
C ASP A 391 7.37 22.80 14.37
N CYS A 392 7.55 24.12 14.42
CA CYS A 392 7.54 24.93 15.65
C CYS A 392 6.27 24.81 16.52
N GLY A 393 5.17 24.23 16.00
CA GLY A 393 3.91 24.02 16.74
C GLY A 393 3.79 22.69 17.49
N VAL A 394 4.70 21.73 17.25
CA VAL A 394 4.59 20.34 17.73
C VAL A 394 5.51 20.05 18.93
N THR A 395 6.44 20.94 19.21
CA THR A 395 7.43 20.81 20.29
C THR A 395 6.83 20.78 21.70
N THR A 396 5.62 21.30 21.91
CA THR A 396 4.99 21.24 23.24
C THR A 396 4.29 19.91 23.51
N SER A 397 3.82 19.20 22.48
CA SER A 397 2.98 18.00 22.65
C SER A 397 3.74 16.69 22.48
N LEU A 398 4.69 16.57 21.53
CA LEU A 398 5.46 15.34 21.33
C LEU A 398 6.52 15.12 22.43
N THR A 399 7.18 16.19 22.87
CA THR A 399 8.15 16.16 23.98
C THR A 399 7.47 15.87 25.32
N ALA A 400 6.23 16.33 25.53
CA ALA A 400 5.43 16.04 26.72
C ALA A 400 4.82 14.63 26.69
N ALA A 401 4.27 14.19 25.55
CA ALA A 401 3.68 12.87 25.40
C ALA A 401 4.72 11.75 25.49
N LYS A 402 5.91 11.91 24.86
CA LYS A 402 6.97 10.89 24.92
C LYS A 402 7.77 10.92 26.24
N LYS A 403 7.95 12.07 26.91
CA LYS A 403 8.46 12.10 28.30
C LYS A 403 7.51 11.39 29.26
N ASN A 404 6.19 11.54 29.10
CA ASN A 404 5.22 10.84 29.94
C ASN A 404 5.23 9.32 29.73
N ILE A 405 5.53 8.84 28.52
CA ILE A 405 5.75 7.40 28.26
C ILE A 405 7.00 6.90 29.01
N ILE A 406 8.07 7.69 29.06
CA ILE A 406 9.31 7.31 29.77
C ILE A 406 9.14 7.36 31.29
N ILE A 407 8.39 8.32 31.84
CA ILE A 407 8.07 8.35 33.28
C ILE A 407 7.13 7.19 33.66
N GLY A 408 6.20 6.83 32.77
CA GLY A 408 5.31 5.66 32.95
C GLY A 408 6.05 4.32 32.91
N LEU A 409 7.13 4.20 32.12
CA LEU A 409 7.98 3.00 32.07
C LEU A 409 9.04 2.95 33.18
N SER A 410 9.20 4.01 33.98
CA SER A 410 10.19 4.06 35.08
C SER A 410 9.62 3.75 36.46
N ILE A 411 8.32 3.46 36.63
CA ILE A 411 7.69 3.23 37.95
C ILE A 411 6.86 1.93 38.05
N GLY A 412 6.63 1.17 36.96
CA GLY A 412 5.91 -0.10 37.01
C GLY A 412 6.68 -1.23 36.34
N ASP A 413 7.05 -2.24 37.12
CA ASP A 413 7.38 -3.61 36.68
C ASP A 413 8.79 -3.89 36.13
N PHE A 414 9.81 -3.66 36.97
CA PHE A 414 11.00 -4.53 37.01
C PHE A 414 10.90 -5.51 38.19
N ARG A 415 10.21 -6.63 37.99
CA ARG A 415 10.40 -7.86 38.76
C ARG A 415 10.43 -9.04 37.79
N TRP A 416 11.38 -9.94 38.03
CA TRP A 416 11.71 -11.17 37.29
C TRP A 416 12.55 -10.90 36.03
N ILE A 417 13.77 -11.42 35.85
CA ILE A 417 14.33 -12.72 36.23
C ILE A 417 15.79 -12.54 36.68
N ARG A 418 16.07 -12.92 37.92
CA ARG A 418 17.42 -13.25 38.42
C ARG A 418 17.36 -14.73 38.76
N GLY A 419 18.24 -15.53 38.14
CA GLY A 419 18.56 -16.88 38.59
C GLY A 419 18.04 -17.99 37.68
N MET A 420 18.92 -18.51 36.82
CA MET A 420 19.47 -19.86 36.97
C MET A 420 20.58 -20.04 35.92
N CYS A 421 21.71 -20.55 36.43
CA CYS A 421 22.96 -21.03 35.80
C CYS A 421 23.17 -20.89 34.30
#